data_AF-A0A2V8R230-F1
#
_entry.id   AF-A0A2V8R230-F1
#
_cell.length_a   1.000
_cell.length_b   1.000
_cell.length_c   1.000
_cell.angle_alpha   90.00
_cell.angle_beta   90.00
_cell.angle_gamma   90.00
#
_symmetry.space_group_name_H-M   'P 1'
#
loop_
_entity.id
_entity.type
_entity.pdbx_description
1 polymer ?
#
loop_
_entity_poly.entity_id
_entity_poly.type
_entity_poly.pdbx_seq_one_letter_code
_entity_poly.pdbx_strand_id
1 'polypeptide(L)'
;VLELGRSMAQKLKRDESLLVGITAVAFMTVQQAGIAAFKAAPGTIGIDGKHAKKSPEQILRERAKDDSQGLLGFLRTVNKQWTVTFDENDSAAKYRLSESQDLAWGAASDHSRDWRAIDPRRGEGPIPVECRSAACGTCWVGVLGGAAKLADVGAREGKKIKEFGYIDTAEPKPLIRLACQAQAYGAVSVVIPPWNGQFGKLRSLKEKENAPIVQPNEQMESDRAISEPIN
;
A
#
# COMPACT_ATOMS: atom_id res chain seq x y z
N VAL A 1 6.45 -6.52 26.69
CA VAL A 1 7.05 -5.93 25.46
C VAL A 1 8.11 -4.88 25.80
N LEU A 2 7.76 -3.78 26.50
CA LEU A 2 8.70 -2.67 26.78
C LEU A 2 9.97 -3.11 27.54
N GLU A 3 9.83 -3.88 28.61
CA GLU A 3 10.96 -4.36 29.42
C GLU A 3 11.95 -5.20 28.59
N LEU A 4 11.44 -6.16 27.82
CA LEU A 4 12.25 -7.00 26.94
C LEU A 4 12.93 -6.18 25.84
N GLY A 5 12.20 -5.26 25.21
CA GLY A 5 12.73 -4.36 24.18
C GLY A 5 13.90 -3.52 24.71
N ARG A 6 13.73 -2.92 25.89
CA ARG A 6 14.79 -2.17 26.61
C ARG A 6 16.00 -3.02 26.93
N SER A 7 15.78 -4.20 27.49
CA SER A 7 16.86 -5.13 27.83
C SER A 7 17.68 -5.52 26.60
N MET A 8 17.01 -5.81 25.48
CA MET A 8 17.69 -6.14 24.22
C MET A 8 18.40 -4.93 23.61
N ALA A 9 17.82 -3.74 23.69
CA ALA A 9 18.46 -2.50 23.24
C ALA A 9 19.81 -2.26 23.93
N GLN A 10 19.83 -2.39 25.26
CA GLN A 10 21.06 -2.28 26.05
C GLN A 10 22.08 -3.36 25.70
N LYS A 11 21.64 -4.63 25.65
CA LYS A 11 22.51 -5.78 25.35
C LYS A 11 23.14 -5.68 23.96
N LEU A 12 22.36 -5.24 22.96
CA LEU A 12 22.80 -5.13 21.57
C LEU A 12 23.40 -3.76 21.23
N LYS A 13 23.41 -2.82 22.18
CA LYS A 13 23.82 -1.42 21.99
C LYS A 13 23.13 -0.77 20.79
N ARG A 14 21.81 -0.95 20.71
CA ARG A 14 20.94 -0.39 19.66
C ARG A 14 19.92 0.55 20.27
N ASP A 15 19.31 1.37 19.41
CA ASP A 15 18.26 2.30 19.81
C ASP A 15 17.08 1.57 20.48
N GLU A 16 16.60 2.11 21.60
CA GLU A 16 15.52 1.51 22.37
C GLU A 16 14.21 1.47 21.57
N SER A 17 13.87 2.58 20.90
CA SER A 17 12.60 2.68 20.18
C SER A 17 12.52 1.65 19.04
N LEU A 18 13.65 1.40 18.36
CA LEU A 18 13.76 0.36 17.34
C LEU A 18 13.50 -1.03 17.90
N LEU A 19 14.15 -1.40 19.00
CA LEU A 19 14.06 -2.75 19.58
C LEU A 19 12.71 -2.98 20.25
N VAL A 20 12.11 -1.95 20.83
CA VAL A 20 10.73 -1.99 21.34
C VAL A 20 9.75 -2.27 20.19
N GLY A 21 9.86 -1.56 19.06
CA GLY A 21 9.02 -1.78 17.88
C GLY A 21 9.15 -3.19 17.30
N ILE A 22 10.38 -3.66 17.09
CA ILE A 22 10.66 -5.03 16.61
C ILE A 22 10.07 -6.07 17.57
N THR A 23 10.25 -5.88 18.88
CA THR A 23 9.71 -6.79 19.90
C THR A 23 8.19 -6.80 19.87
N ALA A 24 7.54 -5.65 19.72
CA ALA A 24 6.08 -5.55 19.64
C ALA A 24 5.55 -6.34 18.44
N VAL A 25 6.16 -6.17 17.24
CA VAL A 25 5.79 -6.92 16.04
C VAL A 25 5.96 -8.42 16.27
N ALA A 26 7.10 -8.86 16.81
CA ALA A 26 7.35 -10.28 17.06
C ALA A 26 6.30 -10.91 18.00
N PHE A 27 5.93 -10.21 19.07
CA PHE A 27 4.90 -10.69 20.01
C PHE A 27 3.52 -10.76 19.35
N MET A 28 3.15 -9.75 18.57
CA MET A 28 1.88 -9.76 17.82
C MET A 28 1.86 -10.88 16.77
N THR A 29 2.97 -11.15 16.10
CA THR A 29 3.09 -12.29 15.17
C THR A 29 2.88 -13.62 15.89
N VAL A 30 3.50 -13.82 17.06
CA VAL A 30 3.28 -15.02 17.88
C VAL A 30 1.83 -15.13 18.34
N GLN A 31 1.21 -14.01 18.74
CA GLN A 31 -0.20 -13.98 19.16
C GLN A 31 -1.15 -14.35 18.01
N GLN A 32 -0.86 -13.88 16.79
CA GLN A 32 -1.71 -14.12 15.61
C GLN A 32 -1.52 -15.52 15.02
N ALA A 33 -0.27 -15.97 14.87
CA ALA A 33 0.05 -17.26 14.25
C ALA A 33 0.00 -18.43 15.23
N GLY A 34 0.15 -18.15 16.54
CA GLY A 34 0.35 -19.16 17.56
C GLY A 34 1.81 -19.63 17.65
N ILE A 35 2.22 -20.03 18.86
CA ILE A 35 3.62 -20.40 19.15
C ILE A 35 4.11 -21.60 18.35
N ALA A 36 3.23 -22.56 18.05
CA ALA A 36 3.58 -23.76 17.29
C ALA A 36 3.94 -23.42 15.85
N ALA A 37 3.09 -22.66 15.16
CA ALA A 37 3.34 -22.21 13.80
C ALA A 37 4.58 -21.29 13.73
N PHE A 38 4.74 -20.39 14.71
CA PHE A 38 5.90 -19.51 14.78
C PHE A 38 7.22 -20.31 14.91
N LYS A 39 7.25 -21.35 15.75
CA LYS A 39 8.43 -22.22 15.89
C LYS A 39 8.70 -23.09 14.67
N ALA A 40 7.66 -23.51 13.96
CA ALA A 40 7.77 -24.33 12.76
C ALA A 40 8.17 -23.51 11.51
N ALA A 41 7.98 -22.19 11.53
CA ALA A 41 8.31 -21.33 10.41
C ALA A 41 9.84 -21.32 10.17
N PRO A 42 10.29 -21.46 8.91
CA PRO A 42 11.71 -21.36 8.59
C PRO A 42 12.17 -19.92 8.85
N GLY A 43 13.10 -19.75 9.79
CA GLY A 43 13.71 -18.45 10.10
C GLY A 43 14.64 -17.98 8.99
N THR A 44 14.07 -17.52 7.87
CA THR A 44 14.85 -17.02 6.74
C THR A 44 15.10 -15.52 6.85
N ILE A 45 16.36 -15.11 6.66
CA ILE A 45 16.71 -13.70 6.55
C ILE A 45 16.50 -13.29 5.09
N GLY A 46 15.42 -12.55 4.83
CA GLY A 46 15.06 -12.05 3.50
C GLY A 46 15.79 -10.77 3.07
N ILE A 47 16.99 -10.50 3.61
CA ILE A 47 17.78 -9.31 3.26
C ILE A 47 18.88 -9.75 2.30
N ASP A 48 18.93 -9.15 1.11
CA ASP A 48 20.01 -9.38 0.16
C ASP A 48 21.37 -8.96 0.76
N GLY A 49 22.43 -9.75 0.49
CA GLY A 49 23.77 -9.51 0.99
C GLY A 49 24.32 -8.10 0.66
N LYS A 50 23.85 -7.48 -0.43
CA LYS A 50 24.18 -6.10 -0.81
C LYS A 50 23.69 -5.06 0.21
N HIS A 51 22.60 -5.36 0.91
CA HIS A 51 21.98 -4.48 1.91
C HIS A 51 22.40 -4.83 3.32
N ALA A 52 22.72 -6.10 3.60
CA ALA A 52 23.10 -6.58 4.93
C ALA A 52 24.31 -5.84 5.53
N LYS A 53 25.17 -5.25 4.70
CA LYS A 53 26.37 -4.49 5.11
C LYS A 53 26.10 -2.98 5.30
N LYS A 54 24.90 -2.49 4.98
CA LYS A 54 24.56 -1.07 5.03
C LYS A 54 23.94 -0.68 6.36
N SER A 55 24.22 0.52 6.82
CA SER A 55 23.51 1.11 7.96
C SER A 55 22.11 1.58 7.53
N PRO A 56 21.15 1.69 8.47
CA PRO A 56 19.83 2.25 8.18
C PRO A 56 19.90 3.64 7.51
N GLU A 57 20.82 4.49 7.94
CA GLU A 57 21.01 5.84 7.40
C GLU A 57 21.54 5.80 5.96
N GLN A 58 22.40 4.83 5.63
CA GLN A 58 22.85 4.61 4.26
C GLN A 58 21.68 4.18 3.36
N ILE A 59 20.84 3.26 3.84
CA ILE A 59 19.63 2.82 3.13
C ILE A 59 18.69 4.00 2.89
N LEU A 60 18.39 4.80 3.91
CA LEU A 60 17.53 5.98 3.78
C LEU A 60 18.11 7.02 2.81
N ARG A 61 19.43 7.25 2.86
CA ARG A 61 20.11 8.17 1.94
C ARG A 61 20.05 7.68 0.50
N GLU A 62 20.18 6.38 0.27
CA GLU A 62 20.04 5.81 -1.08
C GLU A 62 18.62 5.95 -1.61
N ARG A 63 17.60 5.65 -0.79
CA ARG A 63 16.18 5.83 -1.15
C ARG A 63 15.82 7.29 -1.42
N ALA A 64 16.54 8.24 -0.85
CA ALA A 64 16.30 9.67 -1.06
C ALA A 64 16.79 10.17 -2.43
N LYS A 65 17.66 9.45 -3.13
CA LYS A 65 18.20 9.86 -4.43
C LYS A 65 17.11 9.84 -5.51
N ASP A 66 17.16 10.82 -6.41
CA ASP A 66 16.34 10.87 -7.61
C ASP A 66 17.10 10.39 -8.83
N ASP A 67 16.35 9.98 -9.84
CA ASP A 67 16.91 9.62 -11.13
C ASP A 67 17.52 10.84 -11.80
N SER A 68 18.69 10.64 -12.40
CA SER A 68 19.24 11.62 -13.34
C SER A 68 18.25 11.80 -14.51
N GLN A 69 17.89 13.04 -14.78
CA GLN A 69 17.03 13.42 -15.92
C GLN A 69 17.84 13.71 -17.20
N GLY A 70 19.11 13.26 -17.26
CA GLY A 70 20.05 13.49 -18.35
C GLY A 70 20.94 14.72 -18.16
N LEU A 71 21.83 14.98 -19.14
CA LEU A 71 22.68 16.17 -19.17
C LEU A 71 21.78 17.41 -19.29
N LEU A 72 21.88 18.36 -18.35
CA LEU A 72 20.96 19.49 -18.18
C LEU A 72 19.54 19.14 -17.72
N GLY A 73 19.33 17.99 -17.07
CA GLY A 73 18.03 17.56 -16.57
C GLY A 73 17.31 18.55 -15.64
N PHE A 74 18.03 19.49 -15.01
CA PHE A 74 17.44 20.57 -14.22
C PHE A 74 16.66 21.61 -15.05
N LEU A 75 16.99 21.76 -16.36
CA LEU A 75 16.25 22.60 -17.30
C LEU A 75 15.03 21.88 -17.89
N ARG A 76 14.95 20.56 -17.72
CA ARG A 76 13.86 19.76 -18.27
C ARG A 76 12.63 19.89 -17.38
N THR A 77 11.67 20.69 -17.84
CA THR A 77 10.39 20.92 -17.17
C THR A 77 9.28 19.97 -17.63
N VAL A 78 9.52 19.20 -18.70
CA VAL A 78 8.53 18.29 -19.32
C VAL A 78 9.06 16.86 -19.44
N ASN A 79 8.17 15.88 -19.34
CA ASN A 79 8.47 14.46 -19.50
C ASN A 79 9.58 13.94 -18.58
N LYS A 80 9.61 14.38 -17.31
CA LYS A 80 10.45 13.73 -16.31
C LYS A 80 9.91 12.35 -16.00
N GLN A 81 10.83 11.42 -15.76
CA GLN A 81 10.49 10.05 -15.41
C GLN A 81 11.19 9.64 -14.13
N TRP A 82 10.47 8.87 -13.32
CA TRP A 82 10.90 8.47 -12.00
C TRP A 82 10.83 6.95 -11.86
N THR A 83 11.83 6.40 -11.18
CA THR A 83 11.94 4.98 -10.87
C THR A 83 11.16 4.72 -9.59
N VAL A 84 10.28 3.73 -9.66
CA VAL A 84 9.69 3.10 -8.49
C VAL A 84 10.35 1.75 -8.28
N THR A 85 10.91 1.53 -7.10
CA THR A 85 11.41 0.22 -6.67
C THR A 85 10.36 -0.44 -5.79
N PHE A 86 9.91 -1.65 -6.13
CA PHE A 86 8.86 -2.36 -5.37
C PHE A 86 9.37 -3.61 -4.62
N ASP A 87 10.59 -4.02 -4.91
CA ASP A 87 11.36 -4.97 -4.09
C ASP A 87 12.84 -4.55 -4.15
N GLU A 88 13.40 -4.15 -3.01
CA GLU A 88 14.80 -3.69 -2.96
C GLU A 88 15.80 -4.86 -3.05
N ASN A 89 15.37 -6.10 -2.81
CA ASN A 89 16.23 -7.28 -2.92
C ASN A 89 16.45 -7.67 -4.38
N ASP A 90 15.47 -7.44 -5.26
CA ASP A 90 15.57 -7.73 -6.68
C ASP A 90 15.94 -6.46 -7.48
N SER A 91 17.11 -6.44 -8.12
CA SER A 91 17.55 -5.28 -8.92
C SER A 91 16.65 -4.97 -10.11
N ALA A 92 15.91 -5.97 -10.60
CA ALA A 92 14.97 -5.84 -11.71
C ALA A 92 13.53 -5.54 -11.25
N ALA A 93 13.26 -5.49 -9.93
CA ALA A 93 11.93 -5.18 -9.39
C ALA A 93 11.67 -3.67 -9.34
N LYS A 94 11.65 -3.06 -10.53
CA LYS A 94 11.50 -1.63 -10.72
C LYS A 94 10.65 -1.34 -11.95
N TYR A 95 9.89 -0.27 -11.91
CA TYR A 95 9.21 0.29 -13.08
C TYR A 95 9.39 1.81 -13.16
N ARG A 96 9.06 2.39 -14.31
CA ARG A 96 9.13 3.83 -14.55
C ARG A 96 7.73 4.43 -14.59
N LEU A 97 7.60 5.64 -14.09
CA LEU A 97 6.39 6.46 -14.23
C LEU A 97 6.75 7.88 -14.66
N SER A 98 5.81 8.54 -15.32
CA SER A 98 5.93 9.97 -15.63
C SER A 98 5.66 10.81 -14.39
N GLU A 99 6.28 11.98 -14.29
CA GLU A 99 5.99 12.95 -13.23
C GLU A 99 4.48 13.20 -13.08
N SER A 100 4.00 13.25 -11.83
CA SER A 100 2.58 13.37 -11.42
C SER A 100 1.68 12.16 -11.71
N GLN A 101 2.20 11.09 -12.31
CA GLN A 101 1.46 9.84 -12.46
C GLN A 101 1.35 9.10 -11.12
N ASP A 102 0.22 8.43 -10.89
CA ASP A 102 0.04 7.59 -9.71
C ASP A 102 0.84 6.28 -9.81
N LEU A 103 1.24 5.75 -8.65
CA LEU A 103 2.05 4.54 -8.56
C LEU A 103 1.40 3.34 -9.27
N ALA A 104 0.08 3.19 -9.19
CA ALA A 104 -0.63 2.06 -9.80
C ALA A 104 -0.63 2.16 -11.33
N TRP A 105 -0.84 3.35 -11.90
CA TRP A 105 -0.76 3.53 -13.35
C TRP A 105 0.65 3.30 -13.88
N GLY A 106 1.67 3.77 -13.17
CA GLY A 106 3.06 3.46 -13.51
C GLY A 106 3.33 1.94 -13.50
N ALA A 107 2.83 1.24 -12.48
CA ALA A 107 2.98 -0.21 -12.35
C ALA A 107 2.28 -0.97 -13.49
N ALA A 108 1.10 -0.51 -13.93
CA ALA A 108 0.37 -1.15 -15.04
C ALA A 108 1.10 -1.09 -16.39
N SER A 109 2.12 -0.24 -16.51
CA SER A 109 2.95 -0.14 -17.72
C SER A 109 4.13 -1.12 -17.71
N ASP A 110 4.34 -1.84 -16.61
CA ASP A 110 5.40 -2.84 -16.48
C ASP A 110 4.94 -4.21 -16.97
N HIS A 111 5.38 -4.56 -18.18
CA HIS A 111 5.14 -5.87 -18.79
C HIS A 111 6.40 -6.77 -18.78
N SER A 112 7.35 -6.50 -17.87
CA SER A 112 8.60 -7.28 -17.81
C SER A 112 8.41 -8.74 -17.39
N ARG A 113 7.26 -9.09 -16.79
CA ARG A 113 6.92 -10.43 -16.32
C ARG A 113 5.43 -10.71 -16.52
N ASP A 114 5.06 -11.99 -16.54
CA ASP A 114 3.67 -12.39 -16.38
C ASP A 114 3.27 -12.26 -14.90
N TRP A 115 2.85 -11.05 -14.53
CA TRP A 115 2.50 -10.73 -13.15
C TRP A 115 1.31 -11.52 -12.64
N ARG A 116 0.36 -11.86 -13.52
CA ARG A 116 -0.84 -12.60 -13.16
C ARG A 116 -0.53 -14.07 -12.86
N ALA A 117 0.44 -14.66 -13.57
CA ALA A 117 0.94 -15.99 -13.25
C ALA A 117 1.69 -16.03 -11.90
N ILE A 118 2.39 -14.94 -11.54
CA ILE A 118 3.08 -14.81 -10.24
C ILE A 118 2.07 -14.66 -9.10
N ASP A 119 1.03 -13.85 -9.29
CA ASP A 119 -0.02 -13.61 -8.30
C ASP A 119 -1.33 -13.26 -9.03
N PRO A 120 -2.40 -14.05 -8.91
CA PRO A 120 -3.66 -13.80 -9.62
C PRO A 120 -4.30 -12.44 -9.36
N ARG A 121 -3.93 -11.75 -8.25
CA ARG A 121 -4.41 -10.40 -7.93
C ARG A 121 -3.73 -9.31 -8.77
N ARG A 122 -2.58 -9.61 -9.38
CA ARG A 122 -1.75 -8.71 -10.18
C ARG A 122 -2.19 -8.73 -11.64
N GLY A 123 -3.37 -8.18 -11.91
CA GLY A 123 -3.99 -8.26 -13.24
C GLY A 123 -3.28 -7.44 -14.33
N GLU A 124 -2.65 -6.32 -13.97
CA GLU A 124 -2.10 -5.35 -14.94
C GLU A 124 -0.60 -5.06 -14.78
N GLY A 125 -0.01 -5.38 -13.62
CA GLY A 125 1.35 -5.02 -13.27
C GLY A 125 1.73 -5.57 -11.89
N PRO A 126 2.87 -5.19 -11.31
CA PRO A 126 3.34 -5.74 -10.04
C PRO A 126 2.43 -5.40 -8.85
N ILE A 127 1.68 -4.29 -8.90
CA ILE A 127 0.74 -3.88 -7.85
C ILE A 127 -0.65 -4.46 -8.14
N PRO A 128 -1.29 -5.17 -7.20
CA PRO A 128 -2.70 -5.55 -7.32
C PRO A 128 -3.63 -4.33 -7.38
N VAL A 129 -4.48 -4.24 -8.39
CA VAL A 129 -5.40 -3.12 -8.59
C VAL A 129 -6.74 -3.64 -9.11
N GLU A 130 -7.84 -3.16 -8.54
CA GLU A 130 -9.20 -3.53 -9.01
C GLU A 130 -10.04 -2.34 -9.48
N CYS A 131 -9.95 -1.17 -8.84
CA CYS A 131 -10.92 -0.08 -9.06
C CYS A 131 -10.35 1.26 -9.53
N ARG A 132 -9.02 1.48 -9.41
CA ARG A 132 -8.30 2.75 -9.69
C ARG A 132 -8.92 4.04 -9.10
N SER A 133 -9.79 3.94 -8.10
CA SER A 133 -10.63 5.05 -7.61
C SER A 133 -10.74 5.11 -6.08
N ALA A 134 -9.79 4.48 -5.37
CA ALA A 134 -9.81 4.31 -3.91
C ALA A 134 -11.07 3.62 -3.35
N ALA A 135 -11.83 2.88 -4.17
CA ALA A 135 -13.07 2.23 -3.74
C ALA A 135 -12.85 0.84 -3.11
N CYS A 136 -11.79 0.13 -3.49
CA CYS A 136 -11.58 -1.28 -3.10
C CYS A 136 -10.45 -1.52 -2.09
N GLY A 137 -9.51 -0.58 -1.93
CA GLY A 137 -8.36 -0.75 -1.03
C GLY A 137 -7.35 -1.85 -1.41
N THR A 138 -7.45 -2.45 -2.60
CA THR A 138 -6.60 -3.59 -2.97
C THR A 138 -5.20 -3.23 -3.45
N CYS A 139 -4.95 -1.93 -3.67
CA CYS A 139 -3.68 -1.41 -4.20
C CYS A 139 -2.84 -0.73 -3.12
N TRP A 140 -3.01 -1.07 -1.85
CA TRP A 140 -2.24 -0.40 -0.81
C TRP A 140 -0.77 -0.82 -0.86
N VAL A 141 0.12 0.10 -0.56
CA VAL A 141 1.58 -0.13 -0.53
C VAL A 141 2.17 0.49 0.72
N GLY A 142 3.27 -0.10 1.20
CA GLY A 142 4.11 0.51 2.23
C GLY A 142 5.21 1.34 1.57
N VAL A 143 5.35 2.62 1.93
CA VAL A 143 6.39 3.51 1.43
C VAL A 143 7.64 3.33 2.28
N LEU A 144 8.71 2.83 1.67
CA LEU A 144 10.00 2.61 2.31
C LEU A 144 10.92 3.83 2.23
N GLY A 145 10.73 4.67 1.21
CA GLY A 145 11.44 5.93 1.04
C GLY A 145 10.89 6.75 -0.11
N GLY A 146 11.18 8.04 -0.11
CA GLY A 146 10.61 8.99 -1.08
C GLY A 146 9.19 9.46 -0.73
N ALA A 147 8.70 9.25 0.51
CA ALA A 147 7.39 9.72 0.94
C ALA A 147 7.19 11.22 0.67
N ALA A 148 8.21 12.04 0.95
CA ALA A 148 8.20 13.48 0.68
C ALA A 148 8.01 13.86 -0.80
N LYS A 149 8.25 12.94 -1.73
CA LYS A 149 8.11 13.10 -3.19
C LYS A 149 6.75 12.64 -3.70
N LEU A 150 5.90 12.11 -2.84
CA LEU A 150 4.51 11.81 -3.15
C LEU A 150 3.63 13.03 -2.90
N ALA A 151 2.52 13.13 -3.63
CA ALA A 151 1.44 14.05 -3.30
C ALA A 151 0.89 13.77 -1.89
N ASP A 152 0.38 14.81 -1.25
CA ASP A 152 -0.34 14.68 0.01
C ASP A 152 -1.58 13.78 -0.17
N VAL A 153 -1.99 13.13 0.91
CA VAL A 153 -3.19 12.30 0.94
C VAL A 153 -4.41 13.17 0.63
N GLY A 154 -5.11 12.83 -0.46
CA GLY A 154 -6.38 13.45 -0.80
C GLY A 154 -7.51 12.99 0.14
N ALA A 155 -8.56 13.80 0.27
CA ALA A 155 -9.69 13.54 1.17
C ALA A 155 -10.31 12.14 1.00
N ARG A 156 -10.43 11.68 -0.26
CA ARG A 156 -10.99 10.35 -0.59
C ARG A 156 -10.09 9.22 -0.11
N GLU A 157 -8.78 9.31 -0.37
CA GLU A 157 -7.80 8.33 0.10
C GLU A 157 -7.81 8.27 1.64
N GLY A 158 -7.72 9.43 2.31
CA GLY A 158 -7.69 9.51 3.77
C GLY A 158 -8.93 8.89 4.43
N LYS A 159 -10.12 9.16 3.89
CA LYS A 159 -11.36 8.52 4.36
C LYS A 159 -11.33 7.00 4.12
N LYS A 160 -10.99 6.59 2.90
CA LYS A 160 -11.08 5.17 2.49
C LYS A 160 -10.01 4.30 3.13
N ILE A 161 -8.79 4.78 3.33
CA ILE A 161 -7.70 3.99 3.92
C ILE A 161 -8.00 3.62 5.38
N LYS A 162 -8.66 4.54 6.11
CA LYS A 162 -9.23 4.30 7.45
C LYS A 162 -10.41 3.32 7.38
N GLU A 163 -11.33 3.52 6.44
CA GLU A 163 -12.42 2.57 6.20
C GLU A 163 -11.91 1.19 5.80
N PHE A 164 -10.75 1.01 5.18
CA PHE A 164 -10.21 -0.32 4.92
C PHE A 164 -9.50 -0.93 6.13
N GLY A 165 -9.26 -0.13 7.19
CA GLY A 165 -8.58 -0.58 8.41
C GLY A 165 -7.06 -0.69 8.27
N TYR A 166 -6.46 0.00 7.30
CA TYR A 166 -5.01 -0.06 7.10
C TYR A 166 -4.24 0.88 8.02
N ILE A 167 -4.67 2.14 8.11
CA ILE A 167 -4.06 3.15 8.98
C ILE A 167 -5.10 4.23 9.32
N ASP A 168 -5.02 4.76 10.54
CA ASP A 168 -5.80 5.92 10.99
C ASP A 168 -4.80 7.00 11.42
N THR A 169 -4.45 7.89 10.48
CA THR A 169 -3.51 8.98 10.71
C THR A 169 -3.92 10.21 9.91
N ALA A 170 -3.64 11.39 10.47
CA ALA A 170 -3.81 12.69 9.82
C ALA A 170 -2.53 13.18 9.12
N GLU A 171 -1.45 12.38 9.14
CA GLU A 171 -0.22 12.73 8.43
C GLU A 171 -0.48 12.91 6.93
N PRO A 172 0.01 13.99 6.31
CA PRO A 172 -0.22 14.24 4.88
C PRO A 172 0.52 13.24 3.99
N LYS A 173 1.63 12.66 4.46
CA LYS A 173 2.47 11.72 3.71
C LYS A 173 2.74 10.45 4.53
N PRO A 174 1.70 9.66 4.84
CA PRO A 174 1.84 8.48 5.68
C PRO A 174 2.58 7.36 4.96
N LEU A 175 3.15 6.43 5.72
CA LEU A 175 3.89 5.29 5.19
C LEU A 175 3.00 4.24 4.52
N ILE A 176 1.69 4.26 4.74
CA ILE A 176 0.75 3.36 4.06
C ILE A 176 -0.11 4.22 3.13
N ARG A 177 -0.10 3.90 1.83
CA ARG A 177 -0.78 4.67 0.78
C ARG A 177 -1.58 3.76 -0.14
N LEU A 178 -2.63 4.30 -0.77
CA LEU A 178 -3.28 3.65 -1.91
C LEU A 178 -2.51 4.00 -3.18
N ALA A 179 -1.91 3.02 -3.85
CA ALA A 179 -1.07 3.27 -5.03
C ALA A 179 -1.80 4.01 -6.15
N CYS A 180 -3.11 3.79 -6.31
CA CYS A 180 -3.93 4.49 -7.31
C CYS A 180 -4.22 5.96 -6.99
N GLN A 181 -3.81 6.46 -5.81
CA GLN A 181 -3.98 7.87 -5.40
C GLN A 181 -2.64 8.54 -5.09
N ALA A 182 -1.56 7.77 -4.91
CA ALA A 182 -0.24 8.28 -4.62
C ALA A 182 0.46 8.75 -5.92
N GLN A 183 0.31 10.02 -6.27
CA GLN A 183 1.06 10.64 -7.37
C GLN A 183 2.51 10.90 -6.98
N ALA A 184 3.45 10.63 -7.88
CA ALA A 184 4.88 10.77 -7.61
C ALA A 184 5.54 11.90 -8.42
N TYR A 185 6.38 12.68 -7.72
CA TYR A 185 7.18 13.79 -8.26
C TYR A 185 8.70 13.52 -8.16
N GLY A 186 9.07 12.27 -7.87
CA GLY A 186 10.44 11.83 -7.70
C GLY A 186 10.50 10.31 -7.57
N ALA A 187 11.70 9.76 -7.43
CA ALA A 187 11.90 8.32 -7.23
C ALA A 187 11.41 7.88 -5.84
N VAL A 188 10.75 6.73 -5.80
CA VAL A 188 10.09 6.19 -4.60
C VAL A 188 10.47 4.71 -4.44
N SER A 189 10.66 4.28 -3.20
CA SER A 189 10.77 2.86 -2.85
C SER A 189 9.55 2.44 -2.05
N VAL A 190 8.91 1.36 -2.48
CA VAL A 190 7.71 0.80 -1.87
C VAL A 190 7.87 -0.70 -1.63
N VAL A 191 6.99 -1.24 -0.78
CA VAL A 191 6.78 -2.68 -0.63
C VAL A 191 5.35 -3.01 -1.00
N ILE A 192 5.18 -4.10 -1.73
CA ILE A 192 3.87 -4.69 -2.06
C ILE A 192 3.63 -5.85 -1.09
N PRO A 193 2.77 -5.68 -0.09
CA PRO A 193 2.60 -6.64 0.98
C PRO A 193 1.95 -7.93 0.47
N PRO A 194 2.29 -9.12 1.00
CA PRO A 194 1.76 -10.38 0.49
C PRO A 194 0.24 -10.52 0.76
N TRP A 195 -0.30 -9.85 1.78
CA TRP A 195 -1.74 -9.76 2.07
C TRP A 195 -2.44 -8.56 1.40
N ASN A 196 -1.80 -7.90 0.44
CA ASN A 196 -2.43 -6.85 -0.36
C ASN A 196 -3.69 -7.38 -1.06
N GLY A 197 -4.76 -6.61 -1.13
CA GLY A 197 -6.00 -7.05 -1.80
C GLY A 197 -6.89 -8.06 -1.06
N GLN A 198 -6.59 -8.41 0.21
CA GLN A 198 -7.45 -9.30 1.00
C GLN A 198 -8.46 -8.55 1.89
N PHE A 199 -8.07 -7.43 2.51
CA PHE A 199 -8.90 -6.76 3.54
C PHE A 199 -10.06 -5.94 2.97
N GLY A 200 -9.88 -5.25 1.85
CA GLY A 200 -10.95 -4.45 1.23
C GLY A 200 -12.17 -5.28 0.80
N LYS A 201 -11.94 -6.54 0.40
CA LYS A 201 -13.02 -7.49 0.07
C LYS A 201 -13.76 -7.96 1.33
N LEU A 202 -13.03 -8.30 2.39
CA LEU A 202 -13.63 -8.81 3.63
C LEU A 202 -14.55 -7.78 4.31
N ARG A 203 -14.19 -6.48 4.27
CA ARG A 203 -15.03 -5.45 4.90
C ARG A 203 -16.23 -5.04 4.05
N SER A 204 -16.07 -4.93 2.73
CA SER A 204 -17.21 -4.66 1.83
C SER A 204 -18.24 -5.80 1.82
N LEU A 205 -17.80 -7.04 2.02
CA LEU A 205 -18.70 -8.18 2.23
C LEU A 205 -19.45 -8.07 3.56
N LYS A 206 -18.76 -7.76 4.67
CA LYS A 206 -19.41 -7.50 5.97
C LYS A 206 -20.39 -6.32 5.93
N GLU A 207 -20.08 -5.25 5.20
CA GLU A 207 -20.98 -4.10 5.07
C GLU A 207 -22.23 -4.44 4.24
N LYS A 208 -22.09 -5.26 3.18
CA LYS A 208 -23.24 -5.79 2.43
C LYS A 208 -24.11 -6.74 3.26
N GLU A 209 -23.49 -7.56 4.10
CA GLU A 209 -24.18 -8.49 4.99
C GLU A 209 -24.94 -7.76 6.11
N ASN A 210 -24.42 -6.62 6.57
CA ASN A 210 -25.05 -5.78 7.59
C ASN A 210 -25.94 -4.65 7.02
N ALA A 211 -26.09 -4.56 5.70
CA ALA A 211 -26.97 -3.57 5.09
C ALA A 211 -28.43 -3.97 5.31
N PRO A 212 -29.30 -3.07 5.80
CA PRO A 212 -30.72 -3.37 5.94
C PRO A 212 -31.30 -3.74 4.57
N ILE A 213 -32.02 -4.85 4.51
CA ILE A 213 -32.74 -5.29 3.32
C ILE A 213 -33.79 -4.21 3.02
N VAL A 214 -33.50 -3.34 2.04
CA VAL A 214 -34.50 -2.42 1.51
C VAL A 214 -35.50 -3.27 0.75
N GLN A 215 -36.65 -3.53 1.37
CA GLN A 215 -37.78 -4.11 0.66
C GLN A 215 -38.23 -3.12 -0.43
N PRO A 216 -38.51 -3.57 -1.66
CA PRO A 216 -39.05 -2.69 -2.68
C PRO A 216 -40.36 -2.11 -2.17
N ASN A 217 -40.42 -0.79 -2.02
CA ASN A 217 -41.62 -0.09 -1.60
C ASN A 217 -42.75 -0.39 -2.61
N GLU A 218 -43.84 -0.98 -2.13
CA GLU A 218 -45.14 -1.02 -2.80
C GLU A 218 -45.68 0.41 -2.94
N GLN A 219 -45.18 1.14 -3.93
CA GLN A 219 -45.75 2.41 -4.38
C GLN A 219 -45.97 2.32 -5.89
N MET A 220 -46.89 1.45 -6.29
CA MET A 220 -47.42 1.42 -7.65
C MET A 220 -48.86 0.87 -7.66
N GLU A 221 -49.71 1.32 -6.72
CA GLU A 221 -51.14 0.99 -6.75
C GLU A 221 -51.99 2.03 -5.98
N SER A 222 -51.96 3.31 -6.41
CA SER A 222 -53.00 4.27 -5.97
C SER A 222 -53.47 5.28 -7.02
N ASP A 223 -52.87 5.34 -8.21
CA ASP A 223 -53.22 6.36 -9.23
C ASP A 223 -54.13 5.84 -10.35
N ARG A 224 -54.83 4.72 -10.12
CA ARG A 224 -55.87 4.21 -11.04
C ARG A 224 -57.19 3.94 -10.33
N ALA A 225 -57.74 4.96 -9.70
CA ALA A 225 -59.18 5.05 -9.47
C ALA A 225 -59.60 6.52 -9.54
N ILE A 226 -60.71 6.77 -10.22
CA ILE A 226 -61.37 8.07 -10.44
C ILE A 226 -61.01 8.75 -11.78
N SER A 227 -61.64 8.29 -12.85
CA SER A 227 -62.51 9.13 -13.70
C SER A 227 -63.14 8.29 -14.80
N GLU A 228 -64.33 7.72 -14.53
CA GLU A 228 -65.28 7.36 -15.59
C GLU A 228 -66.14 8.57 -15.95
N PRO A 229 -66.63 8.67 -17.20
CA PRO A 229 -67.27 9.86 -17.74
C PRO A 229 -68.76 9.95 -17.36
N ILE A 230 -69.24 11.17 -17.15
CA ILE A 230 -70.68 11.48 -17.10
C ILE A 230 -71.09 11.98 -18.50
N ASN A 231 -72.18 11.40 -19.01
CA ASN A 231 -72.90 11.78 -20.23
C ASN A 231 -73.16 13.29 -20.34
#